data_AF-A0A524BJR6-F1
#
_entry.id   AF-A0A524BJR6-F1
#
_cell.length_a   1.000
_cell.length_b   1.000
_cell.length_c   1.000
_cell.angle_alpha   90.00
_cell.angle_beta   90.00
_cell.angle_gamma   90.00
#
_symmetry.space_group_name_H-M   'P 1'
#
loop_
_entity.id
_entity.type
_entity.pdbx_description
1 polymer ?
#
loop_
_entity_poly.entity_id
_entity_poly.type
_entity_poly.pdbx_seq_one_letter_code
_entity_poly.pdbx_strand_id
1 'polypeptide(L)'
;MGGQGVLPLNPLTTVARITARVLRSSGVGAVYEDMLDFKGDEIYTTHVPRAYHGRPFGELLLASSESSVIGLIRDGEVVPVPDFDTIVDETDVVIAISPDDSSLKLDRQPLGFTRQETQHRVPAGVESTLVVGWSRLAAAICLDNESHVLSGSHVCVLVDPNLHDASRVHMDAPLQRQDVEVISGNPIHSGTIEQVLASRRFDHVLVLAERDRLSYQEADARALLALLNIRRWYDSQPASLRRPNLVAELLDVNDEIIGEIARPDDFIVSERLVSLALAQLSENPQIYPVLRRLLDADGVQVQLLGWEDVPLKGASGFGDVVSACRSVGAIAIGVQTGIGEGGDVSRAKVVINPNKASQLDLGPRDRAVVLVRT
;
A
#
# COMPACT_ATOMS: atom_id res chain seq x y z
N MET A 1 31.24 7.53 -6.27
CA MET A 1 31.13 8.62 -5.28
C MET A 1 30.13 9.63 -5.81
N GLY A 2 28.84 9.48 -5.49
CA GLY A 2 27.80 10.46 -5.84
C GLY A 2 27.85 11.62 -4.85
N GLY A 3 27.82 12.86 -5.34
CA GLY A 3 27.92 14.07 -4.52
C GLY A 3 26.73 14.24 -3.56
N GLN A 4 26.96 15.01 -2.49
CA GLN A 4 26.05 15.32 -1.37
C GLN A 4 24.73 16.06 -1.75
N GLY A 5 24.18 15.84 -2.93
CA GLY A 5 22.93 16.44 -3.39
C GLY A 5 22.09 15.58 -4.34
N VAL A 6 22.44 14.29 -4.53
CA VAL A 6 21.64 13.36 -5.33
C VAL A 6 20.80 12.51 -4.38
N LEU A 7 19.48 12.62 -4.49
CA LEU A 7 18.51 11.76 -3.82
C LEU A 7 18.07 10.66 -4.81
N PRO A 8 18.66 9.46 -4.77
CA PRO A 8 18.30 8.41 -5.71
C PRO A 8 16.92 7.85 -5.36
N LEU A 9 15.90 8.24 -6.13
CA LEU A 9 14.65 7.51 -6.23
C LEU A 9 14.74 6.63 -7.47
N ASN A 10 14.55 5.32 -7.34
CA ASN A 10 14.45 4.44 -8.49
C ASN A 10 12.96 4.21 -8.80
N PRO A 11 12.42 4.80 -9.88
CA PRO A 11 11.00 4.73 -10.22
C PRO A 11 10.48 3.31 -10.27
N LEU A 12 11.23 2.39 -10.91
CA LEU A 12 10.82 1.01 -11.09
C LEU A 12 10.65 0.29 -9.75
N THR A 13 11.62 0.43 -8.84
CA THR A 13 11.55 -0.25 -7.54
C THR A 13 10.48 0.35 -6.65
N THR A 14 10.28 1.67 -6.70
CA THR A 14 9.22 2.34 -5.93
C THR A 14 7.85 1.88 -6.39
N VAL A 15 7.60 1.90 -7.70
CA VAL A 15 6.35 1.43 -8.29
C VAL A 15 6.14 -0.05 -7.96
N ALA A 16 7.15 -0.90 -8.18
CA ALA A 16 7.06 -2.33 -7.89
C ALA A 16 6.66 -2.63 -6.44
N ARG A 17 7.25 -1.92 -5.48
CA ARG A 17 6.93 -2.08 -4.06
C ARG A 17 5.51 -1.66 -3.72
N ILE A 18 5.10 -0.48 -4.17
CA ILE A 18 3.72 -0.01 -3.97
C ILE A 18 2.76 -1.02 -4.61
N THR A 19 3.00 -1.42 -5.85
CA THR A 19 2.17 -2.41 -6.55
C THR A 19 2.12 -3.74 -5.80
N ALA A 20 3.24 -4.26 -5.32
CA ALA A 20 3.30 -5.50 -4.54
C ALA A 20 2.45 -5.40 -3.25
N ARG A 21 2.49 -4.26 -2.55
CA ARG A 21 1.63 -4.01 -1.37
C ARG A 21 0.16 -3.94 -1.74
N VAL A 22 -0.18 -3.16 -2.75
CA VAL A 22 -1.58 -2.99 -3.17
C VAL A 22 -2.15 -4.30 -3.68
N LEU A 23 -1.35 -5.13 -4.36
CA LEU A 23 -1.75 -6.46 -4.83
C LEU A 23 -2.18 -7.35 -3.65
N ARG A 24 -1.55 -7.23 -2.48
CA ARG A 24 -1.90 -8.03 -1.30
C ARG A 24 -2.98 -7.41 -0.41
N SER A 25 -3.36 -6.15 -0.64
CA SER A 25 -4.33 -5.45 0.20
C SER A 25 -5.16 -4.47 -0.63
N SER A 26 -6.33 -4.93 -1.06
CA SER A 26 -7.30 -4.11 -1.80
C SER A 26 -7.65 -2.85 -1.00
N GLY A 27 -7.67 -1.70 -1.67
CA GLY A 27 -7.97 -0.38 -1.09
C GLY A 27 -6.77 0.36 -0.50
N VAL A 28 -5.59 -0.27 -0.39
CA VAL A 28 -4.37 0.40 0.10
C VAL A 28 -3.76 1.33 -0.95
N GLY A 29 -4.07 1.15 -2.23
CA GLY A 29 -3.54 2.00 -3.30
C GLY A 29 -3.90 3.47 -3.14
N ALA A 30 -5.15 3.77 -2.81
CA ALA A 30 -5.61 5.14 -2.53
C ALA A 30 -4.90 5.76 -1.30
N VAL A 31 -4.48 4.94 -0.34
CA VAL A 31 -3.68 5.42 0.81
C VAL A 31 -2.30 5.86 0.34
N TYR A 32 -1.63 5.08 -0.52
CA TYR A 32 -0.32 5.45 -1.06
C TYR A 32 -0.41 6.68 -1.95
N GLU A 33 -1.47 6.82 -2.75
CA GLU A 33 -1.70 8.04 -3.54
C GLU A 33 -1.85 9.27 -2.64
N ASP A 34 -2.72 9.20 -1.61
CA ASP A 34 -2.96 10.31 -0.69
C ASP A 34 -1.71 10.67 0.13
N MET A 35 -0.95 9.68 0.62
CA MET A 35 0.32 9.89 1.33
C MET A 35 1.42 10.53 0.46
N LEU A 36 1.37 10.34 -0.86
CA LEU A 36 2.32 10.91 -1.80
C LEU A 36 1.82 12.24 -2.39
N ASP A 37 0.53 12.55 -2.30
CA ASP A 37 -0.05 13.80 -2.80
C ASP A 37 0.31 14.97 -1.87
N PHE A 38 0.97 15.97 -2.44
CA PHE A 38 1.40 17.19 -1.75
C PHE A 38 0.23 18.14 -1.42
N LYS A 39 -0.98 17.89 -1.95
CA LYS A 39 -2.17 18.72 -1.66
C LYS A 39 -2.81 18.42 -0.30
N GLY A 40 -2.51 17.26 0.27
CA GLY A 40 -3.06 16.79 1.54
C GLY A 40 -2.10 17.00 2.69
N ASP A 41 -2.15 16.07 3.64
CA ASP A 41 -1.26 16.08 4.80
C ASP A 41 0.08 15.43 4.44
N GLU A 42 1.18 16.12 4.76
CA GLU A 42 2.52 15.70 4.40
C GLU A 42 3.32 15.21 5.62
N ILE A 43 4.53 14.72 5.37
CA ILE A 43 5.43 14.24 6.42
C ILE A 43 6.27 15.40 6.95
N TYR A 44 6.19 15.63 8.26
CA TYR A 44 6.95 16.64 8.97
C TYR A 44 7.66 16.04 10.19
N THR A 45 8.62 16.79 10.73
CA THR A 45 9.41 16.40 11.89
C THR A 45 9.42 17.46 12.97
N THR A 46 9.38 17.05 14.25
CA THR A 46 9.48 17.95 15.40
C THR A 46 10.23 17.30 16.55
N HIS A 47 10.80 18.08 17.47
CA HIS A 47 11.47 17.53 18.65
C HIS A 47 10.50 16.96 19.67
N VAL A 48 10.92 15.94 20.42
CA VAL A 48 10.13 15.39 21.53
C VAL A 48 9.96 16.45 22.62
N PRO A 49 8.72 16.82 23.00
CA PRO A 49 8.47 17.76 24.08
C PRO A 49 8.90 17.19 25.43
N ARG A 50 9.31 18.08 26.34
CA ARG A 50 9.75 17.70 27.69
C ARG A 50 8.75 16.85 28.48
N ALA A 51 7.45 17.00 28.23
CA ALA A 51 6.41 16.19 28.87
C ALA A 51 6.47 14.70 28.51
N TYR A 52 7.16 14.34 27.43
CA TYR A 52 7.30 12.96 26.94
C TYR A 52 8.70 12.37 27.17
N HIS A 53 9.66 13.14 27.71
CA HIS A 53 10.99 12.60 28.02
C HIS A 53 10.91 11.48 29.07
N GLY A 54 11.59 10.36 28.81
CA GLY A 54 11.55 9.17 29.64
C GLY A 54 10.27 8.34 29.50
N ARG A 55 9.43 8.62 28.51
CA ARG A 55 8.16 7.92 28.27
C ARG A 55 8.23 7.01 27.04
N PRO A 56 7.42 5.94 26.98
CA PRO A 56 7.36 5.06 25.80
C PRO A 56 6.79 5.77 24.55
N PHE A 57 7.34 5.46 23.38
CA PHE A 57 6.90 5.96 22.08
C PHE A 57 5.41 5.75 21.83
N GLY A 58 4.82 4.65 22.30
CA GLY A 58 3.39 4.38 22.15
C GLY A 58 2.49 5.47 22.74
N GLU A 59 2.98 6.25 23.70
CA GLU A 59 2.22 7.37 24.26
C GLU A 59 2.26 8.62 23.35
N LEU A 60 3.26 8.74 22.47
CA LEU A 60 3.32 9.81 21.47
C LEU A 60 2.23 9.67 20.39
N LEU A 61 1.69 8.47 20.17
CA LEU A 61 0.68 8.24 19.13
C LEU A 61 -0.61 9.06 19.34
N LEU A 62 -0.89 9.48 20.59
CA LEU A 62 -2.02 10.34 20.94
C LEU A 62 -1.58 11.74 21.39
N ALA A 63 -0.31 12.09 21.21
CA ALA A 63 0.27 13.34 21.71
C ALA A 63 -0.15 14.59 20.92
N SER A 64 -0.65 14.43 19.69
CA SER A 64 -1.17 15.52 18.88
C SER A 64 -2.68 15.43 18.72
N SER A 65 -3.34 16.59 18.64
CA SER A 65 -4.73 16.73 18.21
C SER A 65 -4.88 16.70 16.68
N GLU A 66 -3.87 17.14 15.94
CA GLU A 66 -3.94 17.43 14.49
C GLU A 66 -2.98 16.60 13.64
N SER A 67 -1.99 15.92 14.21
CA SER A 67 -0.96 15.18 13.45
C SER A 67 -0.86 13.72 13.87
N SER A 68 -0.58 12.82 12.93
CA SER A 68 -0.46 11.38 13.18
C SER A 68 1.00 11.00 13.27
N VAL A 69 1.47 10.65 14.46
CA VAL A 69 2.86 10.24 14.69
C VAL A 69 3.09 8.87 14.05
N ILE A 70 4.12 8.76 13.20
CA ILE A 70 4.44 7.56 12.44
C ILE A 70 5.82 6.98 12.74
N GLY A 71 6.71 7.74 13.41
CA GLY A 71 8.02 7.23 13.78
C GLY A 71 8.93 8.23 14.46
N LEU A 72 10.22 7.87 14.50
CA LEU A 72 11.29 8.66 15.11
C LEU A 72 12.49 8.77 14.17
N ILE A 73 13.26 9.84 14.29
CA ILE A 73 14.68 9.88 13.93
C ILE A 73 15.46 9.75 15.23
N ARG A 74 16.26 8.69 15.33
CA ARG A 74 17.10 8.38 16.50
C ARG A 74 18.51 8.08 16.04
N ASP A 75 19.50 8.68 16.69
CA ASP A 75 20.92 8.52 16.31
C ASP A 75 21.20 8.83 14.82
N GLY A 76 20.40 9.72 14.23
CA GLY A 76 20.47 10.08 12.81
C GLY A 76 19.77 9.10 11.86
N GLU A 77 19.19 8.01 12.36
CA GLU A 77 18.51 6.98 11.59
C GLU A 77 16.98 7.13 11.67
N VAL A 78 16.31 6.96 10.54
CA VAL A 78 14.85 6.91 10.49
C VAL A 78 14.36 5.56 10.96
N VAL A 79 13.55 5.57 12.02
CA VAL A 79 12.86 4.40 12.57
C VAL A 79 11.35 4.59 12.38
N PRO A 80 10.78 4.15 11.24
CA PRO A 80 9.34 4.17 11.06
C PRO A 80 8.71 3.03 11.87
N VAL A 81 7.54 3.25 12.45
CA VAL A 81 6.87 2.32 13.38
C VAL A 81 7.85 1.74 14.43
N PRO A 82 8.45 2.57 15.33
CA PRO A 82 9.30 2.13 16.43
C PRO A 82 8.63 1.09 17.32
N ASP A 83 9.42 0.39 18.13
CA ASP A 83 8.80 -0.40 19.20
C ASP A 83 8.09 0.57 20.15
N PHE A 84 6.81 0.32 20.48
CA PHE A 84 6.05 1.25 21.31
C PHE A 84 6.59 1.36 22.73
N ASP A 85 7.40 0.40 23.17
CA ASP A 85 8.09 0.43 24.46
C ASP A 85 9.43 1.19 24.41
N THR A 86 9.84 1.69 23.23
CA THR A 86 11.03 2.55 23.06
C THR A 86 10.89 3.81 23.90
N ILE A 87 11.81 4.04 24.85
CA ILE A 87 11.80 5.23 25.69
C ILE A 87 12.35 6.41 24.91
N VAL A 88 11.57 7.48 24.77
CA VAL A 88 11.95 8.68 24.03
C VAL A 88 12.54 9.78 24.92
N ASP A 89 13.45 10.57 24.38
CA ASP A 89 14.10 11.70 25.07
C ASP A 89 14.36 12.90 24.15
N GLU A 90 15.10 13.89 24.63
CA GLU A 90 15.40 15.13 23.89
C GLU A 90 16.25 14.95 22.63
N THR A 91 16.92 13.82 22.47
CA THR A 91 17.78 13.52 21.31
C THR A 91 16.98 12.97 20.13
N ASP A 92 15.77 12.48 20.38
CA ASP A 92 14.86 11.99 19.36
C ASP A 92 14.13 13.12 18.64
N VAL A 93 13.81 12.86 17.36
CA VAL A 93 12.91 13.70 16.56
C VAL A 93 11.70 12.87 16.15
N VAL A 94 10.51 13.37 16.41
CA VAL A 94 9.24 12.76 16.02
C VAL A 94 8.98 12.98 14.55
N ILE A 95 8.54 11.94 13.86
CA ILE A 95 8.06 11.96 12.47
C ILE A 95 6.53 11.83 12.51
N ALA A 96 5.81 12.72 11.84
CA ALA A 96 4.36 12.71 11.79
C ALA A 96 3.81 13.13 10.43
N ILE A 97 2.60 12.65 10.11
CA ILE A 97 1.77 13.17 9.04
C ILE A 97 0.99 14.38 9.59
N SER A 98 1.06 15.53 8.93
CA SER A 98 0.48 16.80 9.40
C SER A 98 0.04 17.66 8.21
N PRO A 99 -1.00 18.50 8.35
CA PRO A 99 -1.42 19.41 7.28
C PRO A 99 -0.36 20.44 6.89
N ASP A 100 0.43 20.87 7.88
CA ASP A 100 1.55 21.79 7.70
C ASP A 100 2.57 21.63 8.85
N ASP A 101 3.74 22.27 8.69
CA ASP A 101 4.84 22.25 9.65
C ASP A 101 4.47 22.95 10.98
N SER A 102 3.73 24.05 10.91
CA SER A 102 3.27 24.84 12.04
C SER A 102 2.16 24.18 12.87
N SER A 103 1.47 23.19 12.28
CA SER A 103 0.40 22.39 12.85
C SER A 103 0.94 21.14 13.55
N LEU A 104 2.20 20.76 13.31
CA LEU A 104 2.86 19.66 14.01
C LEU A 104 3.17 20.05 15.48
N LYS A 105 2.12 19.96 16.31
CA LYS A 105 2.16 20.22 17.74
C LYS A 105 1.80 18.96 18.50
N LEU A 106 2.65 18.61 19.45
CA LEU A 106 2.40 17.56 20.43
C LEU A 106 1.79 18.21 21.69
N ASP A 107 0.53 18.62 21.55
CA ASP A 107 -0.23 19.49 22.44
C ASP A 107 -1.06 18.75 23.50
N ARG A 108 -1.19 17.42 23.39
CA ARG A 108 -1.96 16.59 24.31
C ARG A 108 -1.07 16.02 25.41
N GLN A 109 -1.69 15.82 26.57
CA GLN A 109 -1.01 15.21 27.70
C GLN A 109 -0.72 13.72 27.44
N PRO A 110 0.47 13.24 27.86
CA PRO A 110 0.70 11.86 28.28
C PRO A 110 -0.52 10.99 28.59
N LEU A 111 -0.84 10.03 27.71
CA LEU A 111 -1.87 9.02 27.98
C LEU A 111 -1.29 7.60 27.92
N GLY A 112 -1.19 6.98 29.09
CA GLY A 112 -0.76 5.60 29.26
C GLY A 112 -1.59 4.58 28.49
N PHE A 113 -0.99 3.43 28.24
CA PHE A 113 -1.63 2.32 27.55
C PHE A 113 -1.10 0.99 28.05
N THR A 114 -1.91 -0.05 27.86
CA THR A 114 -1.51 -1.44 28.07
C THR A 114 -1.56 -2.13 26.72
N ARG A 115 -0.43 -2.71 26.29
CA ARG A 115 -0.36 -3.51 25.08
C ARG A 115 -1.06 -4.86 25.31
N GLN A 116 -1.82 -5.32 24.33
CA GLN A 116 -2.36 -6.68 24.35
C GLN A 116 -1.26 -7.69 24.04
N GLU A 117 -1.39 -8.92 24.57
CA GLU A 117 -0.45 -10.00 24.30
C GLU A 117 -0.45 -10.40 22.81
N THR A 118 -1.63 -10.36 22.18
CA THR A 118 -1.80 -10.60 20.76
C THR A 118 -1.52 -9.32 19.99
N GLN A 119 -0.36 -9.28 19.32
CA GLN A 119 -0.04 -8.23 18.36
C GLN A 119 -0.64 -8.56 17.00
N HIS A 120 -1.17 -7.55 16.30
CA HIS A 120 -1.56 -7.72 14.91
C HIS A 120 -0.33 -8.05 14.08
N ARG A 121 -0.40 -9.14 13.32
CA ARG A 121 0.62 -9.54 12.37
C ARG A 121 -0.01 -9.71 11.01
N VAL A 122 0.73 -9.33 10.00
CA VAL A 122 0.36 -9.56 8.60
C VAL A 122 0.26 -11.07 8.39
N PRO A 123 -0.92 -11.63 8.06
CA PRO A 123 -1.00 -13.04 7.74
C PRO A 123 -0.18 -13.31 6.47
N ALA A 124 0.75 -14.26 6.55
CA ALA A 124 1.41 -14.82 5.38
C ALA A 124 0.62 -16.07 4.96
N GLY A 125 0.27 -16.15 3.67
CA GLY A 125 -0.43 -17.28 3.09
C GLY A 125 0.34 -17.87 1.91
N VAL A 126 -0.08 -19.05 1.47
CA VAL A 126 0.24 -19.53 0.12
C VAL A 126 -0.67 -18.77 -0.84
N GLU A 127 -0.08 -17.98 -1.72
CA GLU A 127 -0.79 -17.06 -2.60
C GLU A 127 -0.56 -17.44 -4.08
N SER A 128 -1.55 -17.23 -4.94
CA SER A 128 -1.43 -17.47 -6.38
C SER A 128 -1.68 -16.18 -7.18
N THR A 129 -0.68 -15.73 -7.93
CA THR A 129 -0.72 -14.51 -8.74
C THR A 129 -0.75 -14.84 -10.22
N LEU A 130 -1.68 -14.24 -10.96
CA LEU A 130 -1.65 -14.19 -12.42
C LEU A 130 -1.03 -12.86 -12.86
N VAL A 131 0.03 -12.92 -13.66
CA VAL A 131 0.63 -11.79 -14.34
C VAL A 131 0.23 -11.85 -15.82
N VAL A 132 -0.41 -10.81 -16.32
CA VAL A 132 -0.83 -10.69 -17.72
C VAL A 132 0.06 -9.68 -18.42
N GLY A 133 0.83 -10.16 -19.39
CA GLY A 133 1.93 -9.43 -20.02
C GLY A 133 3.25 -9.62 -19.27
N TRP A 134 4.35 -9.07 -19.82
CA TRP A 134 5.65 -9.16 -19.18
C TRP A 134 6.49 -7.89 -19.33
N SER A 135 7.02 -7.41 -18.21
CA SER A 135 7.96 -6.29 -18.16
C SER A 135 8.91 -6.46 -16.97
N ARG A 136 9.91 -5.59 -16.85
CA ARG A 136 10.79 -5.57 -15.66
C ARG A 136 10.03 -5.27 -14.37
N LEU A 137 8.86 -4.62 -14.48
CA LEU A 137 8.00 -4.35 -13.33
C LEU A 137 7.42 -5.65 -12.76
N ALA A 138 6.99 -6.60 -13.60
CA ALA A 138 6.55 -7.93 -13.13
C ALA A 138 7.64 -8.63 -12.31
N ALA A 139 8.86 -8.67 -12.84
CA ALA A 139 9.98 -9.32 -12.15
C ALA A 139 10.25 -8.65 -10.79
N ALA A 140 10.27 -7.32 -10.75
CA ALA A 140 10.46 -6.56 -9.52
C ALA A 140 9.33 -6.80 -8.48
N ILE A 141 8.08 -6.86 -8.91
CA ILE A 141 6.92 -7.14 -8.03
C ILE A 141 6.98 -8.57 -7.48
N CYS A 142 7.32 -9.55 -8.31
CA CYS A 142 7.43 -10.94 -7.86
C CYS A 142 8.56 -11.11 -6.85
N LEU A 143 9.69 -10.44 -7.07
CA LEU A 143 10.82 -10.40 -6.14
C LEU A 143 10.47 -9.71 -4.82
N ASP A 144 9.74 -8.61 -4.86
CA ASP A 144 9.31 -7.90 -3.65
C ASP A 144 8.32 -8.75 -2.83
N ASN A 145 7.39 -9.43 -3.50
CA ASN A 145 6.43 -10.32 -2.83
C ASN A 145 7.06 -11.56 -2.22
N GLU A 146 8.28 -11.94 -2.64
CA GLU A 146 8.95 -13.14 -2.18
C GLU A 146 9.01 -13.19 -0.65
N SER A 147 9.35 -12.11 0.05
CA SER A 147 9.41 -12.01 1.52
C SER A 147 8.08 -12.10 2.26
N HIS A 148 6.95 -12.06 1.54
CA HIS A 148 5.63 -11.88 2.13
C HIS A 148 4.66 -13.05 1.91
N VAL A 149 5.08 -14.04 1.12
CA VAL A 149 4.29 -15.25 0.84
C VAL A 149 4.93 -16.48 1.49
N LEU A 150 4.14 -17.53 1.71
CA LEU A 150 4.63 -18.82 2.18
C LEU A 150 5.15 -19.68 1.03
N SER A 151 6.02 -20.65 1.33
CA SER A 151 6.50 -21.63 0.36
C SER A 151 5.34 -22.40 -0.30
N GLY A 152 5.45 -22.61 -1.62
CA GLY A 152 4.39 -23.23 -2.44
C GLY A 152 3.45 -22.21 -3.08
N SER A 153 3.75 -20.92 -2.94
CA SER A 153 3.07 -19.85 -3.68
C SER A 153 3.37 -19.95 -5.17
N HIS A 154 2.56 -19.33 -6.00
CA HIS A 154 2.62 -19.54 -7.45
C HIS A 154 2.46 -18.24 -8.23
N VAL A 155 3.27 -18.08 -9.27
CA VAL A 155 3.17 -17.00 -10.25
C VAL A 155 2.93 -17.61 -11.61
N CYS A 156 1.75 -17.37 -12.18
CA CYS A 156 1.44 -17.70 -13.57
C CYS A 156 1.65 -16.46 -14.43
N VAL A 157 2.53 -16.52 -15.42
CA VAL A 157 2.78 -15.42 -16.36
C VAL A 157 2.18 -15.75 -17.72
N LEU A 158 1.15 -15.02 -18.13
CA LEU A 158 0.56 -15.11 -19.46
C LEU A 158 1.23 -14.09 -20.39
N VAL A 159 1.94 -14.58 -21.42
CA VAL A 159 2.65 -13.72 -22.37
C VAL A 159 2.16 -13.92 -23.81
N ASP A 160 1.99 -12.84 -24.54
CA ASP A 160 1.69 -12.90 -25.97
C ASP A 160 2.94 -13.35 -26.75
N PRO A 161 2.91 -14.50 -27.44
CA PRO A 161 4.08 -15.02 -28.17
C PRO A 161 4.53 -14.11 -29.33
N ASN A 162 3.68 -13.16 -29.76
CA ASN A 162 4.07 -12.17 -30.77
C ASN A 162 4.90 -11.00 -30.19
N LEU A 163 4.82 -10.78 -28.87
CA LEU A 163 5.53 -9.70 -28.18
C LEU A 163 6.71 -10.22 -27.37
N HIS A 164 6.59 -11.42 -26.81
CA HIS A 164 7.55 -12.01 -25.89
C HIS A 164 7.89 -13.44 -26.27
N ASP A 165 9.18 -13.76 -26.18
CA ASP A 165 9.66 -15.14 -26.18
C ASP A 165 9.54 -15.66 -24.74
N ALA A 166 8.71 -16.69 -24.53
CA ALA A 166 8.44 -17.27 -23.22
C ALA A 166 9.73 -17.75 -22.51
N SER A 167 10.76 -18.16 -23.25
CA SER A 167 12.05 -18.58 -22.69
C SER A 167 12.86 -17.42 -22.08
N ARG A 168 12.49 -16.18 -22.37
CA ARG A 168 13.14 -14.96 -21.85
C ARG A 168 12.43 -14.36 -20.64
N VAL A 169 11.31 -14.94 -20.20
CA VAL A 169 10.68 -14.59 -18.93
C VAL A 169 11.59 -15.11 -17.81
N HIS A 170 12.18 -14.19 -17.04
CA HIS A 170 13.11 -14.52 -15.97
C HIS A 170 13.03 -13.51 -14.84
N MET A 171 13.29 -13.98 -13.62
CA MET A 171 13.44 -13.12 -12.45
C MET A 171 14.91 -12.70 -12.33
N ASP A 172 15.17 -11.47 -11.88
CA ASP A 172 16.54 -10.97 -11.67
C ASP A 172 17.26 -11.71 -10.51
N ALA A 173 16.50 -12.39 -9.64
CA ALA A 173 17.00 -13.25 -8.58
C ALA A 173 16.09 -14.48 -8.41
N PRO A 174 16.60 -15.61 -7.87
CA PRO A 174 15.81 -16.82 -7.69
C PRO A 174 14.72 -16.61 -6.62
N LEU A 175 13.50 -17.06 -6.94
CA LEU A 175 12.39 -17.18 -5.99
C LEU A 175 12.47 -18.55 -5.31
N GLN A 176 12.35 -18.60 -3.99
CA GLN A 176 12.43 -19.84 -3.19
C GLN A 176 11.06 -20.28 -2.69
N ARG A 177 10.12 -19.35 -2.54
CA ARG A 177 8.76 -19.59 -2.02
C ARG A 177 7.71 -19.59 -3.11
N GLN A 178 8.02 -19.05 -4.27
CA GLN A 178 7.14 -18.95 -5.43
C GLN A 178 7.63 -19.82 -6.59
N ASP A 179 6.75 -20.66 -7.12
CA ASP A 179 6.95 -21.37 -8.38
C ASP A 179 6.44 -20.50 -9.54
N VAL A 180 7.22 -20.39 -10.62
CA VAL A 180 6.86 -19.59 -11.81
C VAL A 180 6.49 -20.52 -12.97
N GLU A 181 5.26 -20.36 -13.47
CA GLU A 181 4.75 -20.98 -14.69
C GLU A 181 4.58 -19.91 -15.77
N VAL A 182 4.99 -20.20 -17.00
CA VAL A 182 4.82 -19.28 -18.14
C VAL A 182 3.91 -19.92 -19.17
N ILE A 183 2.81 -19.24 -19.48
CA ILE A 183 1.81 -19.65 -20.46
C ILE A 183 1.92 -18.72 -21.66
N SER A 184 2.03 -19.29 -22.86
CA SER A 184 1.99 -18.52 -24.11
C SER A 184 0.56 -18.39 -24.62
N GLY A 185 0.09 -17.16 -24.77
CA GLY A 185 -1.23 -16.86 -25.31
C GLY A 185 -1.49 -15.36 -25.37
N ASN A 186 -2.27 -14.90 -26.34
CA ASN A 186 -2.59 -13.48 -26.47
C ASN A 186 -3.69 -13.09 -25.46
N PRO A 187 -3.41 -12.16 -24.51
CA PRO A 187 -4.33 -11.80 -23.43
C PRO A 187 -5.52 -10.95 -23.88
N ILE A 188 -5.49 -10.37 -25.10
CA ILE A 188 -6.64 -9.62 -25.62
C ILE A 188 -7.75 -10.55 -26.13
N HIS A 189 -7.46 -11.83 -26.35
CA HIS A 189 -8.45 -12.83 -26.73
C HIS A 189 -9.13 -13.40 -25.49
N SER A 190 -10.46 -13.27 -25.39
CA SER A 190 -11.20 -13.70 -24.21
C SER A 190 -10.98 -15.18 -23.91
N GLY A 191 -11.05 -16.06 -24.93
CA GLY A 191 -10.84 -17.49 -24.75
C GLY A 191 -9.50 -17.88 -24.12
N THR A 192 -8.43 -17.12 -24.39
CA THR A 192 -7.12 -17.33 -23.74
C THR A 192 -7.21 -17.04 -22.24
N ILE A 193 -7.75 -15.87 -21.87
CA ILE A 193 -7.90 -15.45 -20.48
C ILE A 193 -8.81 -16.42 -19.73
N GLU A 194 -9.92 -16.82 -20.33
CA GLU A 194 -10.89 -17.76 -19.76
C GLU A 194 -10.25 -19.11 -19.45
N GLN A 195 -9.41 -19.64 -20.35
CA GLN A 195 -8.67 -20.89 -20.13
C GLN A 195 -7.70 -20.79 -18.96
N VAL A 196 -6.94 -19.69 -18.89
CA VAL A 196 -5.98 -19.46 -17.79
C VAL A 196 -6.71 -19.31 -16.45
N LEU A 197 -7.76 -18.49 -16.38
CA LEU A 197 -8.54 -18.27 -15.16
C LEU A 197 -9.30 -19.53 -14.71
N ALA A 198 -9.69 -20.40 -15.63
CA ALA A 198 -10.31 -21.68 -15.31
C ALA A 198 -9.31 -22.74 -14.81
N SER A 199 -8.02 -22.60 -15.14
CA SER A 199 -6.99 -23.58 -14.76
C SER A 199 -6.65 -23.58 -13.27
N ARG A 200 -6.80 -22.42 -12.61
CA ARG A 200 -6.41 -22.22 -11.22
C ARG A 200 -7.14 -21.02 -10.62
N ARG A 201 -7.40 -21.08 -9.31
CA ARG A 201 -7.84 -19.91 -8.55
C ARG A 201 -6.67 -18.98 -8.29
N PHE A 202 -6.80 -17.73 -8.70
CA PHE A 202 -5.86 -16.67 -8.37
C PHE A 202 -6.36 -15.85 -7.17
N ASP A 203 -5.45 -15.50 -6.28
CA ASP A 203 -5.66 -14.50 -5.24
C ASP A 203 -5.47 -13.10 -5.80
N HIS A 204 -4.58 -12.98 -6.78
CA HIS A 204 -4.10 -11.71 -7.31
C HIS A 204 -4.02 -11.75 -8.84
N VAL A 205 -4.35 -10.64 -9.48
CA VAL A 205 -4.16 -10.45 -10.93
C VAL A 205 -3.43 -9.14 -11.16
N LEU A 206 -2.30 -9.20 -11.84
CA LEU A 206 -1.50 -8.06 -12.27
C LEU A 206 -1.56 -7.96 -13.79
N VAL A 207 -2.10 -6.87 -14.33
CA VAL A 207 -2.09 -6.60 -15.77
C VAL A 207 -1.04 -5.53 -16.05
N LEU A 208 -0.11 -5.81 -16.95
CA LEU A 208 0.99 -4.91 -17.26
C LEU A 208 0.81 -4.19 -18.58
N ALA A 209 1.27 -2.94 -18.63
CA ALA A 209 1.44 -2.22 -19.88
C ALA A 209 2.79 -2.62 -20.48
N GLU A 210 2.77 -3.34 -21.61
CA GLU A 210 3.96 -3.90 -22.27
C GLU A 210 4.77 -2.83 -23.04
N ARG A 211 5.13 -1.74 -22.34
CA ARG A 211 5.73 -0.51 -22.88
C ARG A 211 7.06 -0.70 -23.60
N ASP A 212 7.78 -1.78 -23.29
CA ASP A 212 9.05 -2.12 -23.93
C ASP A 212 8.85 -2.65 -25.37
N ARG A 213 7.60 -2.94 -25.75
CA ARG A 213 7.24 -3.55 -27.04
C ARG A 213 6.29 -2.72 -27.87
N LEU A 214 5.54 -1.83 -27.24
CA LEU A 214 4.40 -1.12 -27.84
C LEU A 214 4.47 0.37 -27.55
N SER A 215 3.75 1.18 -28.33
CA SER A 215 3.48 2.56 -27.93
C SER A 215 2.64 2.61 -26.65
N TYR A 216 2.67 3.73 -25.94
CA TYR A 216 1.94 3.86 -24.66
C TYR A 216 0.43 3.65 -24.86
N GLN A 217 -0.14 4.23 -25.92
CA GLN A 217 -1.55 4.10 -26.24
C GLN A 217 -1.93 2.65 -26.60
N GLU A 218 -1.08 1.93 -27.34
CA GLU A 218 -1.31 0.52 -27.67
C GLU A 218 -1.19 -0.39 -26.44
N ALA A 219 -0.19 -0.13 -25.58
CA ALA A 219 0.00 -0.88 -24.34
C ALA A 219 -1.20 -0.71 -23.41
N ASP A 220 -1.67 0.53 -23.21
CA ASP A 220 -2.82 0.83 -22.36
C ASP A 220 -4.11 0.23 -22.93
N ALA A 221 -4.34 0.34 -24.25
CA ALA A 221 -5.51 -0.26 -24.88
C ALA A 221 -5.55 -1.79 -24.69
N ARG A 222 -4.40 -2.46 -24.79
CA ARG A 222 -4.29 -3.91 -24.57
C ARG A 222 -4.49 -4.27 -23.10
N ALA A 223 -3.91 -3.51 -22.17
CA ALA A 223 -4.10 -3.71 -20.73
C ALA A 223 -5.60 -3.58 -20.38
N LEU A 224 -6.28 -2.53 -20.86
CA LEU A 224 -7.71 -2.33 -20.67
C LEU A 224 -8.56 -3.47 -21.27
N LEU A 225 -8.23 -3.95 -22.47
CA LEU A 225 -8.92 -5.10 -23.07
C LEU A 225 -8.74 -6.39 -22.25
N ALA A 226 -7.53 -6.65 -21.76
CA ALA A 226 -7.26 -7.79 -20.88
C ALA A 226 -8.07 -7.68 -19.58
N LEU A 227 -8.10 -6.50 -18.95
CA LEU A 227 -8.92 -6.23 -17.76
C LEU A 227 -10.40 -6.49 -18.00
N LEU A 228 -10.95 -5.99 -19.11
CA LEU A 228 -12.35 -6.22 -19.47
C LEU A 228 -12.65 -7.71 -19.67
N ASN A 229 -11.75 -8.46 -20.30
CA ASN A 229 -11.88 -9.91 -20.47
C ASN A 229 -11.87 -10.66 -19.13
N ILE A 230 -10.91 -10.33 -18.24
CA ILE A 230 -10.81 -10.91 -16.90
C ILE A 230 -12.12 -10.70 -16.15
N ARG A 231 -12.65 -9.48 -16.15
CA ARG A 231 -13.89 -9.16 -15.45
C ARG A 231 -15.09 -9.86 -16.03
N ARG A 232 -15.23 -9.88 -17.36
CA ARG A 232 -16.33 -10.58 -18.03
C ARG A 232 -16.37 -12.04 -17.60
N TRP A 233 -15.20 -12.67 -17.47
CA TRP A 233 -15.12 -14.03 -16.94
C TRP A 233 -15.63 -14.09 -15.51
N TYR A 234 -15.08 -13.28 -14.57
CA TYR A 234 -15.53 -13.29 -13.16
C TYR A 234 -17.00 -12.91 -12.96
N ASP A 235 -17.56 -12.04 -13.81
CA ASP A 235 -18.98 -11.68 -13.77
C ASP A 235 -19.90 -12.81 -14.26
N SER A 236 -19.38 -13.69 -15.12
CA SER A 236 -20.10 -14.90 -15.53
C SER A 236 -20.02 -16.04 -14.50
N GLN A 237 -19.17 -15.91 -13.48
CA GLN A 237 -19.02 -16.90 -12.42
C GLN A 237 -20.05 -16.70 -11.29
N PRO A 238 -20.33 -17.74 -10.49
CA PRO A 238 -21.19 -17.61 -9.32
C PRO A 238 -20.67 -16.56 -8.34
N ALA A 239 -21.57 -15.83 -7.67
CA ALA A 239 -21.22 -14.82 -6.67
C ALA A 239 -20.41 -15.37 -5.47
N SER A 240 -20.44 -16.69 -5.25
CA SER A 240 -19.62 -17.37 -4.24
C SER A 240 -18.15 -17.50 -4.62
N LEU A 241 -17.80 -17.31 -5.90
CA LEU A 241 -16.41 -17.32 -6.33
C LEU A 241 -15.73 -16.06 -5.83
N ARG A 242 -14.74 -16.23 -4.95
CA ARG A 242 -13.90 -15.13 -4.48
C ARG A 242 -13.15 -14.51 -5.67
N ARG A 243 -13.31 -13.20 -5.83
CA ARG A 243 -12.58 -12.41 -6.83
C ARG A 243 -11.15 -12.15 -6.37
N PRO A 244 -10.19 -12.10 -7.29
CA PRO A 244 -8.83 -11.74 -6.97
C PRO A 244 -8.76 -10.23 -6.71
N ASN A 245 -7.72 -9.81 -5.99
CA ASN A 245 -7.34 -8.41 -6.01
C ASN A 245 -6.68 -8.11 -7.37
N LEU A 246 -7.16 -7.08 -8.05
CA LEU A 246 -6.75 -6.78 -9.41
C LEU A 246 -6.00 -5.44 -9.43
N VAL A 247 -4.82 -5.47 -10.04
CA VAL A 247 -3.98 -4.29 -10.23
C VAL A 247 -3.57 -4.19 -11.68
N ALA A 248 -3.68 -3.00 -12.25
CA ALA A 248 -3.31 -2.74 -13.63
C ALA A 248 -2.23 -1.65 -13.71
N GLU A 249 -1.22 -1.84 -14.53
CA GLU A 249 -0.34 -0.76 -14.96
C GLU A 249 -0.97 -0.05 -16.17
N LEU A 250 -1.09 1.27 -16.09
CA LEU A 250 -1.43 2.15 -17.21
C LEU A 250 -0.43 3.31 -17.27
N LEU A 251 -0.07 3.73 -18.48
CA LEU A 251 1.04 4.66 -18.73
C LEU A 251 0.55 6.10 -18.99
N ASP A 252 -0.44 6.27 -19.85
CA ASP A 252 -0.90 7.57 -20.36
C ASP A 252 -2.44 7.59 -20.51
N VAL A 253 -3.13 7.20 -19.44
CA VAL A 253 -4.60 7.17 -19.40
C VAL A 253 -5.14 8.25 -18.48
N ASN A 254 -6.12 9.01 -18.99
CA ASN A 254 -6.80 10.04 -18.22
C ASN A 254 -7.85 9.44 -17.27
N ASP A 255 -8.09 10.14 -16.15
CA ASP A 255 -8.97 9.73 -15.06
C ASP A 255 -10.42 9.42 -15.52
N GLU A 256 -10.90 9.99 -16.64
CA GLU A 256 -12.23 9.71 -17.21
C GLU A 256 -12.36 8.25 -17.69
N ILE A 257 -11.39 7.77 -18.48
CA ILE A 257 -11.39 6.40 -19.01
C ILE A 257 -11.22 5.40 -17.86
N ILE A 258 -10.39 5.77 -16.89
CA ILE A 258 -10.24 5.03 -15.64
C ILE A 258 -11.57 4.94 -14.90
N GLY A 259 -12.29 6.05 -14.70
CA GLY A 259 -13.58 6.05 -14.00
C GLY A 259 -14.69 5.27 -14.71
N GLU A 260 -14.66 5.16 -16.03
CA GLU A 260 -15.61 4.34 -16.80
C GLU A 260 -15.31 2.84 -16.71
N ILE A 261 -14.03 2.49 -16.61
CA ILE A 261 -13.58 1.10 -16.66
C ILE A 261 -13.26 0.60 -15.26
N ALA A 262 -12.31 1.18 -14.52
CA ALA A 262 -11.87 0.74 -13.19
C ALA A 262 -13.04 0.49 -12.23
N ARG A 263 -13.01 -0.67 -11.58
CA ARG A 263 -13.90 -0.89 -10.44
C ARG A 263 -13.30 -0.24 -9.19
N PRO A 264 -14.13 0.06 -8.18
CA PRO A 264 -13.67 0.69 -6.95
C PRO A 264 -12.62 -0.11 -6.16
N ASP A 265 -12.57 -1.43 -6.35
CA ASP A 265 -11.60 -2.35 -5.77
C ASP A 265 -10.33 -2.55 -6.62
N ASP A 266 -10.34 -2.09 -7.88
CA ASP A 266 -9.16 -2.13 -8.74
C ASP A 266 -8.21 -1.00 -8.38
N PHE A 267 -6.90 -1.30 -8.46
CA PHE A 267 -5.90 -0.25 -8.39
C PHE A 267 -5.20 -0.08 -9.74
N ILE A 268 -5.04 1.17 -10.16
CA ILE A 268 -4.29 1.52 -11.35
C ILE A 268 -2.97 2.13 -10.92
N VAL A 269 -1.92 1.37 -11.19
CA VAL A 269 -0.55 1.79 -11.01
C VAL A 269 -0.16 2.62 -12.23
N SER A 270 0.33 3.83 -12.00
CA SER A 270 0.84 4.69 -13.06
C SER A 270 2.12 5.40 -12.63
N GLU A 271 2.83 5.99 -13.60
CA GLU A 271 3.99 6.84 -13.35
C GLU A 271 3.64 8.10 -12.52
N ARG A 272 2.35 8.38 -12.31
CA ARG A 272 1.86 9.43 -11.41
C ARG A 272 2.38 9.27 -9.98
N LEU A 273 2.43 8.05 -9.44
CA LEU A 273 2.95 7.80 -8.08
C LEU A 273 4.41 8.27 -7.92
N VAL A 274 5.23 8.03 -8.95
CA VAL A 274 6.62 8.48 -8.99
C VAL A 274 6.68 10.00 -9.06
N SER A 275 5.81 10.60 -9.87
CA SER A 275 5.74 12.06 -10.05
C SER A 275 5.34 12.76 -8.75
N LEU A 276 4.37 12.20 -8.01
CA LEU A 276 3.95 12.66 -6.69
C LEU A 276 5.11 12.57 -5.68
N ALA A 277 5.78 11.41 -5.60
CA ALA A 277 6.95 11.24 -4.74
C ALA A 277 8.07 12.25 -5.07
N LEU A 278 8.36 12.49 -6.36
CA LEU A 278 9.37 13.45 -6.78
C LEU A 278 8.99 14.90 -6.46
N ALA A 279 7.70 15.26 -6.62
CA ALA A 279 7.22 16.58 -6.25
C ALA A 279 7.41 16.85 -4.75
N GLN A 280 7.02 15.90 -3.90
CA GLN A 280 7.17 16.02 -2.45
C GLN A 280 8.66 16.15 -2.04
N LEU A 281 9.55 15.36 -2.67
CA LEU A 281 10.99 15.44 -2.43
C LEU A 281 11.63 16.74 -2.95
N SER A 282 11.04 17.36 -3.98
CA SER A 282 11.50 18.65 -4.50
C SER A 282 11.19 19.79 -3.54
N GLU A 283 10.04 19.73 -2.84
CA GLU A 283 9.64 20.72 -1.85
C GLU A 283 10.40 20.53 -0.52
N ASN A 284 10.52 19.28 -0.06
CA ASN A 284 11.19 18.97 1.20
C ASN A 284 12.22 17.82 1.05
N PRO A 285 13.45 18.11 0.59
CA PRO A 285 14.49 17.10 0.42
C PRO A 285 14.84 16.31 1.70
N GLN A 286 14.55 16.89 2.88
CA GLN A 286 14.88 16.28 4.18
C GLN A 286 14.00 15.08 4.51
N ILE A 287 12.82 14.94 3.88
CA ILE A 287 11.93 13.78 4.08
C ILE A 287 12.38 12.55 3.29
N TYR A 288 13.37 12.66 2.40
CA TYR A 288 13.85 11.53 1.59
C TYR A 288 14.16 10.26 2.41
N PRO A 289 14.91 10.33 3.53
CA PRO A 289 15.19 9.14 4.33
C PRO A 289 13.91 8.52 4.91
N VAL A 290 12.91 9.34 5.25
CA VAL A 290 11.62 8.88 5.76
C VAL A 290 10.81 8.19 4.67
N LEU A 291 10.63 8.88 3.55
CA LEU A 291 9.85 8.37 2.42
C LEU A 291 10.44 7.05 1.89
N ARG A 292 11.76 7.00 1.75
CA ARG A 292 12.45 5.77 1.35
C ARG A 292 12.15 4.62 2.29
N ARG A 293 12.10 4.85 3.60
CA ARG A 293 11.84 3.81 4.61
C ARG A 293 10.38 3.37 4.66
N LEU A 294 9.44 4.27 4.41
CA LEU A 294 8.02 3.92 4.27
C LEU A 294 7.72 3.15 2.98
N LEU A 295 8.48 3.43 1.91
CA LEU A 295 8.37 2.76 0.61
C LEU A 295 9.38 1.61 0.44
N ASP A 296 10.14 1.25 1.48
CA ASP A 296 11.08 0.13 1.43
C ASP A 296 10.34 -1.21 1.62
N ALA A 297 10.93 -2.28 1.07
CA ALA A 297 10.38 -3.64 1.15
C ALA A 297 10.35 -4.19 2.59
N ASP A 298 11.24 -3.67 3.44
CA ASP A 298 11.50 -4.19 4.78
C ASP A 298 10.98 -3.23 5.86
N GLY A 299 10.17 -3.77 6.78
CA GLY A 299 9.98 -3.19 8.10
C GLY A 299 8.66 -2.45 8.32
N VAL A 300 8.01 -1.90 7.29
CA VAL A 300 6.71 -1.21 7.43
C VAL A 300 5.75 -1.55 6.31
N GLN A 301 4.48 -1.74 6.66
CA GLN A 301 3.38 -1.92 5.73
C GLN A 301 2.19 -1.04 6.09
N VAL A 302 1.56 -0.49 5.05
CA VAL A 302 0.21 0.08 5.16
C VAL A 302 -0.80 -1.07 5.08
N GLN A 303 -1.75 -1.09 6.01
CA GLN A 303 -2.84 -2.07 6.04
C GLN A 303 -4.18 -1.44 6.35
N LEU A 304 -5.24 -2.18 6.00
CA LEU A 304 -6.61 -1.88 6.39
C LEU A 304 -7.06 -2.93 7.40
N LEU A 305 -7.27 -2.54 8.65
CA LEU A 305 -7.75 -3.43 9.70
C LEU A 305 -9.24 -3.25 9.92
N GLY A 306 -9.98 -4.36 9.91
CA GLY A 306 -11.37 -4.38 10.31
C GLY A 306 -11.53 -4.22 11.83
N TRP A 307 -12.74 -3.93 12.27
CA TRP A 307 -13.06 -3.78 13.69
C TRP A 307 -13.01 -5.10 14.46
N GLU A 308 -12.94 -6.23 13.77
CA GLU A 308 -12.65 -7.55 14.35
C GLU A 308 -11.20 -7.70 14.82
N ASP A 309 -10.25 -7.01 14.17
CA ASP A 309 -8.82 -7.05 14.47
C ASP A 309 -8.41 -5.94 15.45
N VAL A 310 -9.30 -4.98 15.71
CA VAL A 310 -9.05 -3.80 16.52
C VAL A 310 -10.12 -3.68 17.62
N PRO A 311 -9.76 -3.68 18.90
CA PRO A 311 -10.72 -3.69 20.01
C PRO A 311 -11.35 -2.31 20.26
N LEU A 312 -12.05 -1.76 19.26
CA LEU A 312 -12.72 -0.47 19.32
C LEU A 312 -13.95 -0.55 20.23
N LYS A 313 -13.96 0.21 21.34
CA LYS A 313 -15.05 0.21 22.33
C LYS A 313 -15.68 1.60 22.46
N GLY A 314 -16.97 1.74 22.12
CA GLY A 314 -17.72 2.97 22.36
C GLY A 314 -17.54 4.04 21.27
N ALA A 315 -17.66 5.31 21.64
CA ALA A 315 -17.70 6.45 20.70
C ALA A 315 -16.52 6.41 19.71
N SER A 316 -16.82 6.70 18.45
CA SER A 316 -15.98 6.37 17.29
C SER A 316 -15.22 7.59 16.76
N GLY A 317 -14.52 8.31 17.64
CA GLY A 317 -13.60 9.37 17.19
C GLY A 317 -12.30 8.79 16.66
N PHE A 318 -11.53 9.57 15.89
CA PHE A 318 -10.23 9.08 15.40
C PHE A 318 -9.25 8.78 16.54
N GLY A 319 -9.28 9.55 17.64
CA GLY A 319 -8.48 9.25 18.83
C GLY A 319 -8.77 7.87 19.44
N ASP A 320 -10.02 7.41 19.36
CA ASP A 320 -10.41 6.08 19.84
C ASP A 320 -9.89 4.98 18.92
N VAL A 321 -9.92 5.21 17.60
CA VAL A 321 -9.28 4.33 16.60
C VAL A 321 -7.77 4.21 16.85
N VAL A 322 -7.08 5.33 17.07
CA VAL A 322 -5.66 5.35 17.41
C VAL A 322 -5.40 4.58 18.70
N SER A 323 -6.20 4.79 19.74
CA SER A 323 -6.06 4.07 21.02
C SER A 323 -6.23 2.56 20.85
N ALA A 324 -7.23 2.14 20.07
CA ALA A 324 -7.52 0.73 19.83
C ALA A 324 -6.42 0.06 18.98
N CYS A 325 -5.98 0.69 17.88
CA CYS A 325 -4.87 0.19 17.06
C CYS A 325 -3.56 0.12 17.86
N ARG A 326 -3.31 1.14 18.69
CA ARG A 326 -2.14 1.18 19.57
C ARG A 326 -2.08 -0.04 20.49
N SER A 327 -3.22 -0.49 20.99
CA SER A 327 -3.29 -1.63 21.90
C SER A 327 -2.88 -2.96 21.26
N VAL A 328 -3.01 -3.08 19.93
CA VAL A 328 -2.61 -4.27 19.14
C VAL A 328 -1.27 -4.09 18.42
N GLY A 329 -0.54 -3.00 18.69
CA GLY A 329 0.78 -2.74 18.12
C GLY A 329 0.77 -2.13 16.71
N ALA A 330 -0.34 -1.51 16.30
CA ALA A 330 -0.48 -0.83 15.01
C ALA A 330 -0.56 0.70 15.20
N ILE A 331 0.02 1.48 14.28
CA ILE A 331 -0.10 2.93 14.26
C ILE A 331 -1.26 3.31 13.33
N ALA A 332 -2.39 3.78 13.86
CA ALA A 332 -3.45 4.32 13.02
C ALA A 332 -3.04 5.66 12.42
N ILE A 333 -3.10 5.76 11.11
CA ILE A 333 -2.83 6.98 10.33
C ILE A 333 -4.09 7.51 9.64
N GLY A 334 -5.19 6.76 9.64
CA GLY A 334 -6.42 7.18 9.01
C GLY A 334 -7.56 6.17 9.16
N VAL A 335 -8.64 6.41 8.42
CA VAL A 335 -9.80 5.50 8.34
C VAL A 335 -10.27 5.37 6.90
N GLN A 336 -10.86 4.22 6.60
CA GLN A 336 -11.63 4.02 5.37
C GLN A 336 -13.10 3.82 5.73
N THR A 337 -13.95 4.71 5.24
CA THR A 337 -15.39 4.73 5.55
C THR A 337 -16.25 4.56 4.31
N GLY A 338 -17.54 4.23 4.49
CA GLY A 338 -18.51 4.15 3.39
C GLY A 338 -18.52 2.79 2.69
N ILE A 339 -18.10 1.73 3.38
CA ILE A 339 -18.11 0.36 2.86
C ILE A 339 -19.55 -0.20 2.94
N GLY A 340 -20.11 -0.53 1.77
CA GLY A 340 -21.49 -0.99 1.61
C GLY A 340 -21.72 -2.45 2.02
N GLU A 341 -22.93 -2.93 1.74
CA GLU A 341 -23.28 -4.34 1.95
C GLU A 341 -22.44 -5.28 1.07
N GLY A 342 -22.08 -6.45 1.63
CA GLY A 342 -21.21 -7.41 0.96
C GLY A 342 -19.75 -6.98 0.77
N GLY A 343 -19.33 -5.86 1.39
CA GLY A 343 -17.96 -5.33 1.23
C GLY A 343 -17.80 -4.44 0.00
N ASP A 344 -18.89 -3.88 -0.53
CA ASP A 344 -18.84 -2.93 -1.66
C ASP A 344 -18.03 -1.68 -1.28
N VAL A 345 -16.91 -1.47 -1.97
CA VAL A 345 -16.02 -0.31 -1.77
C VAL A 345 -16.29 0.83 -2.75
N SER A 346 -17.40 0.80 -3.50
CA SER A 346 -17.77 1.84 -4.49
C SER A 346 -17.91 3.25 -3.96
N ARG A 347 -18.24 3.37 -2.68
CA ARG A 347 -18.35 4.65 -1.98
C ARG A 347 -17.29 4.80 -0.90
N ALA A 348 -16.32 3.88 -0.86
CA ALA A 348 -15.28 3.90 0.14
C ALA A 348 -14.45 5.17 -0.01
N LYS A 349 -14.20 5.84 1.12
CA LYS A 349 -13.34 7.01 1.19
C LYS A 349 -12.25 6.76 2.19
N VAL A 350 -11.01 6.99 1.77
CA VAL A 350 -9.85 7.00 2.66
C VAL A 350 -9.66 8.44 3.14
N VAL A 351 -9.47 8.61 4.44
CA VAL A 351 -9.09 9.88 5.06
C VAL A 351 -7.86 9.64 5.90
N ILE A 352 -6.74 10.25 5.50
CA ILE A 352 -5.49 10.23 6.25
C ILE A 352 -5.45 11.40 7.22
N ASN A 353 -4.80 11.16 8.36
CA ASN A 353 -4.64 12.05 9.49
C ASN A 353 -5.91 12.83 9.90
N PRO A 354 -7.06 12.16 10.16
CA PRO A 354 -8.20 12.85 10.74
C PRO A 354 -7.82 13.54 12.07
N ASN A 355 -8.47 14.65 12.37
CA ASN A 355 -8.33 15.29 13.67
C ASN A 355 -8.76 14.31 14.77
N LYS A 356 -7.97 14.18 15.85
CA LYS A 356 -8.19 13.15 16.90
C LYS A 356 -9.48 13.39 17.67
N ALA A 357 -9.97 14.62 17.69
CA ALA A 357 -11.24 15.02 18.29
C ALA A 357 -12.42 14.97 17.30
N SER A 358 -12.18 14.71 16.00
CA SER A 358 -13.27 14.57 15.05
C SER A 358 -14.17 13.39 15.40
N GLN A 359 -15.48 13.63 15.34
CA GLN A 359 -16.47 12.55 15.39
C GLN A 359 -16.52 11.90 14.02
N LEU A 360 -16.25 10.60 13.97
CA LEU A 360 -16.38 9.80 12.76
C LEU A 360 -17.65 8.95 12.88
N ASP A 361 -18.47 8.99 11.85
CA ASP A 361 -19.60 8.07 11.68
C ASP A 361 -19.06 6.76 11.12
N LEU A 362 -18.51 5.91 12.00
CA LEU A 362 -17.90 4.63 11.62
C LEU A 362 -18.98 3.55 11.51
N GLY A 363 -19.14 3.02 10.31
CA GLY A 363 -19.94 1.84 10.04
C GLY A 363 -19.26 0.55 10.51
N PRO A 364 -20.00 -0.56 10.67
CA PRO A 364 -19.47 -1.83 11.16
C PRO A 364 -18.48 -2.53 10.21
N ARG A 365 -18.38 -2.07 8.95
CA ARG A 365 -17.45 -2.59 7.94
C ARG A 365 -16.32 -1.62 7.58
N ASP A 366 -16.34 -0.43 8.18
CA ASP A 366 -15.27 0.53 7.99
C ASP A 366 -13.96 -0.04 8.57
N ARG A 367 -12.83 0.54 8.17
CA ARG A 367 -11.50 -0.01 8.49
C ARG A 367 -10.57 1.07 9.00
N ALA A 368 -9.67 0.72 9.92
CA ALA A 368 -8.54 1.57 10.27
C ALA A 368 -7.47 1.47 9.17
N VAL A 369 -6.94 2.61 8.76
CA VAL A 369 -5.71 2.66 7.95
C VAL A 369 -4.54 2.71 8.92
N VAL A 370 -3.68 1.70 8.88
CA VAL A 370 -2.59 1.55 9.85
C VAL A 370 -1.24 1.34 9.20
N LEU A 371 -0.19 1.75 9.91
CA LEU A 371 1.17 1.30 9.69
C LEU A 371 1.51 0.19 10.69
N VAL A 372 2.03 -0.93 10.18
CA VAL A 372 2.43 -2.09 10.99
C VAL A 372 3.84 -2.52 10.61
N ARG A 373 4.55 -3.11 11.58
CA ARG A 373 5.85 -3.74 11.33
C ARG A 373 5.65 -5.11 10.71
N THR A 374 6.43 -5.43 9.68
CA THR A 374 6.41 -6.72 8.97
C THR A 374 7.12 -7.83 9.71
#